data_AF-A0A1Y3RXZ3-F1
#
_entry.id   AF-A0A1Y3RXZ3-F1
#
_cell.length_a   1.000
_cell.length_b   1.000
_cell.length_c   1.000
_cell.angle_alpha   90.00
_cell.angle_beta   90.00
_cell.angle_gamma   90.00
#
_symmetry.space_group_name_H-M   'P 1'
#
loop_
_entity.id
_entity.type
_entity.pdbx_description
1 polymer ?
#
loop_
_entity_poly.entity_id
_entity_poly.type
_entity_poly.pdbx_seq_one_letter_code
_entity_poly.pdbx_strand_id
1 'polypeptide(L)'
;FAQNITFVHRSGRRKSPGQKEWERLSELLERWEQYENMLSTMGEGRNSYSKTDEDATFMRLKEDHMRNGQLKPAYNVQIGVNSEYITGIELFFDRNDVRTLQPFLKKLEQFHQVRYEEVVADAGYESLENYLYLDSTGQICYIKPTNYEQRRSKKFKKQVGRVENMEYDQEEDCFICAQGRRLFLRRECTEVQDGQLVSTAWYCCENCDGCPCRSQCCRAKDPTKPKEIALKKTFWEKRATATENITTPRGIHLRLCRSIQAEGAFALL
;
A
#
# COMPACT_ATOMS: atom_id res chain seq x y z
N PHE A 1 -23.27 -12.07 -46.09
CA PHE A 1 -22.23 -13.09 -46.24
C PHE A 1 -22.51 -14.41 -45.49
N ALA A 2 -23.78 -14.78 -45.23
CA ALA A 2 -24.11 -16.01 -44.50
C ALA A 2 -25.23 -16.77 -45.20
N GLN A 3 -24.99 -17.27 -46.40
CA GLN A 3 -25.91 -18.20 -47.05
C GLN A 3 -25.21 -19.55 -47.24
N ASN A 4 -25.73 -20.55 -46.51
CA ASN A 4 -25.47 -21.99 -46.62
C ASN A 4 -24.16 -22.55 -46.04
N ILE A 5 -23.87 -22.28 -44.75
CA ILE A 5 -22.94 -23.13 -43.98
C ILE A 5 -23.76 -24.28 -43.38
N THR A 6 -23.55 -25.51 -43.88
CA THR A 6 -24.15 -26.72 -43.29
C THR A 6 -23.30 -27.18 -42.10
N PHE A 7 -23.85 -27.09 -40.89
CA PHE A 7 -23.15 -27.47 -39.67
C PHE A 7 -23.08 -28.99 -39.49
N VAL A 8 -21.91 -29.50 -39.09
CA VAL A 8 -21.71 -30.89 -38.67
C VAL A 8 -21.18 -30.94 -37.24
N HIS A 9 -21.87 -31.68 -36.36
CA HIS A 9 -21.58 -31.69 -34.91
C HIS A 9 -21.03 -33.04 -34.38
N ARG A 10 -20.98 -34.10 -35.20
CA ARG A 10 -20.57 -35.45 -34.76
C ARG A 10 -19.07 -35.70 -34.93
N SER A 11 -18.49 -36.46 -34.00
CA SER A 11 -17.14 -37.01 -34.07
C SER A 11 -16.93 -37.79 -35.37
N GLY A 12 -15.81 -37.55 -36.06
CA GLY A 12 -15.47 -38.19 -37.34
C GLY A 12 -15.92 -37.44 -38.61
N ARG A 13 -16.65 -36.32 -38.50
CA ARG A 13 -17.00 -35.46 -39.66
C ARG A 13 -16.09 -34.23 -39.72
N ARG A 14 -15.53 -33.93 -40.90
CA ARG A 14 -14.67 -32.76 -41.13
C ARG A 14 -15.52 -31.50 -41.26
N LYS A 15 -15.40 -30.58 -40.30
CA LYS A 15 -16.03 -29.25 -40.34
C LYS A 15 -15.50 -28.45 -41.53
N SER A 16 -16.39 -27.75 -42.24
CA SER A 16 -16.00 -26.84 -43.32
C SER A 16 -15.19 -25.67 -42.76
N PRO A 17 -14.35 -24.99 -43.57
CA PRO A 17 -13.65 -23.79 -43.13
C PRO A 17 -14.60 -22.72 -42.59
N GLY A 18 -15.74 -22.50 -43.25
CA GLY A 18 -16.76 -21.53 -42.80
C GLY A 18 -17.41 -21.90 -41.46
N GLN A 19 -17.69 -23.19 -41.22
CA GLN A 19 -18.19 -23.63 -39.90
C GLN A 19 -17.15 -23.38 -38.81
N LYS A 20 -15.87 -23.68 -39.06
CA LYS A 20 -14.79 -23.44 -38.07
C LYS A 20 -14.62 -21.96 -37.75
N GLU A 21 -14.71 -21.10 -38.77
CA GLU A 21 -14.61 -19.66 -38.59
C GLU A 21 -15.80 -19.11 -37.81
N TRP A 22 -17.02 -19.56 -38.13
CA TRP A 22 -18.22 -19.18 -37.37
C TRP A 22 -18.17 -19.65 -35.93
N GLU A 23 -17.77 -20.90 -35.66
CA GLU A 23 -17.64 -21.43 -34.29
C GLU A 23 -16.60 -20.64 -33.50
N ARG A 24 -15.44 -20.34 -34.11
CA ARG A 24 -14.42 -19.50 -33.49
C ARG A 24 -14.96 -18.11 -33.16
N LEU A 25 -15.66 -17.46 -34.09
CA LEU A 25 -16.24 -16.13 -33.86
C LEU A 25 -17.32 -16.18 -32.78
N SER A 26 -18.11 -17.24 -32.73
CA SER A 26 -19.16 -17.43 -31.70
C SER A 26 -18.55 -17.66 -30.32
N GLU A 27 -17.51 -18.50 -30.21
CA GLU A 27 -16.75 -18.68 -28.95
C GLU A 27 -16.11 -17.37 -28.48
N LEU A 28 -15.60 -16.56 -29.40
CA LEU A 28 -15.04 -15.25 -29.07
C LEU A 28 -16.12 -14.27 -28.59
N LEU A 29 -17.30 -14.26 -29.23
CA LEU A 29 -18.43 -13.45 -28.82
C LEU A 29 -18.91 -13.84 -27.41
N GLU A 30 -19.11 -15.14 -27.16
CA GLU A 30 -19.53 -15.64 -25.86
C GLU A 30 -18.54 -15.27 -24.75
N ARG A 31 -17.23 -15.40 -25.02
CA ARG A 31 -16.18 -14.98 -24.07
C ARG A 31 -16.18 -13.47 -23.84
N TRP A 32 -16.45 -12.68 -24.87
CA TRP A 32 -16.53 -11.23 -24.74
C TRP A 32 -17.73 -10.83 -23.86
N GLU A 33 -18.92 -11.36 -24.15
CA GLU A 33 -20.12 -11.13 -23.33
C GLU A 33 -19.91 -11.55 -21.87
N GLN A 34 -19.21 -12.67 -21.62
CA GLN A 34 -18.83 -13.09 -20.27
C GLN A 34 -17.91 -12.07 -19.59
N TYR A 35 -16.91 -11.54 -20.29
CA TYR A 35 -16.02 -10.53 -19.72
C TYR A 35 -16.74 -9.21 -19.45
N GLU A 36 -17.68 -8.79 -20.31
CA GLU A 36 -18.50 -7.61 -20.04
C GLU A 36 -19.35 -7.78 -18.79
N ASN A 37 -20.02 -8.92 -18.63
CA ASN A 37 -20.76 -9.24 -17.41
C ASN A 37 -19.85 -9.24 -16.18
N MET A 38 -18.67 -9.86 -16.26
CA MET A 38 -17.70 -9.87 -15.16
C MET A 38 -17.23 -8.46 -14.78
N LEU A 39 -16.94 -7.61 -15.76
CA LEU A 39 -16.53 -6.22 -15.53
C LEU A 39 -17.68 -5.40 -14.94
N SER A 40 -18.90 -5.61 -15.41
CA SER A 40 -20.10 -4.95 -14.87
C SER A 40 -20.35 -5.33 -13.41
N THR A 41 -20.30 -6.63 -13.08
CA THR A 41 -20.42 -7.11 -11.70
C THR A 41 -19.30 -6.57 -10.83
N MET A 42 -18.06 -6.58 -11.34
CA MET A 42 -16.91 -6.08 -10.59
C MET A 42 -17.00 -4.57 -10.33
N GLY A 43 -17.58 -3.79 -11.25
CA GLY A 43 -17.73 -2.34 -11.11
C GLY A 43 -16.41 -1.58 -11.08
N GLU A 44 -16.51 -0.27 -10.83
CA GLU A 44 -15.36 0.62 -10.73
C GLU A 44 -14.88 0.69 -9.26
N GLY A 45 -13.64 0.26 -8.99
CA GLY A 45 -13.02 0.39 -7.67
C GLY A 45 -12.52 -0.91 -7.02
N ARG A 46 -12.75 -2.07 -7.64
CA ARG A 46 -12.18 -3.36 -7.19
C ARG A 46 -11.61 -4.16 -8.36
N ASN A 47 -10.64 -5.01 -8.05
CA ASN A 47 -9.90 -5.81 -9.04
C ASN A 47 -10.29 -7.30 -9.06
N SER A 48 -11.24 -7.71 -8.21
CA SER A 48 -11.64 -9.09 -8.03
C SER A 48 -12.91 -9.17 -7.18
N TYR A 49 -13.77 -10.16 -7.43
CA TYR A 49 -14.94 -10.48 -6.61
C TYR A 49 -15.12 -12.00 -6.49
N SER A 50 -15.81 -12.49 -5.45
CA SER A 50 -16.12 -13.92 -5.33
C SER A 50 -17.26 -14.32 -6.27
N LYS A 51 -17.18 -15.53 -6.84
CA LYS A 51 -18.29 -16.07 -7.65
C LYS A 51 -19.51 -16.46 -6.82
N THR A 52 -19.33 -16.69 -5.51
CA THR A 52 -20.41 -17.10 -4.60
C THR A 52 -20.99 -15.94 -3.80
N ASP A 53 -20.21 -14.88 -3.62
CA ASP A 53 -20.57 -13.67 -2.90
C ASP A 53 -19.94 -12.51 -3.67
N GLU A 54 -20.73 -11.92 -4.57
CA GLU A 54 -20.21 -10.92 -5.50
C GLU A 54 -19.77 -9.64 -4.79
N ASP A 55 -20.09 -9.42 -3.51
CA ASP A 55 -19.63 -8.26 -2.73
C ASP A 55 -18.27 -8.49 -2.07
N ALA A 56 -17.89 -9.75 -1.82
CA ALA A 56 -16.61 -10.10 -1.24
C ALA A 56 -15.45 -9.99 -2.24
N THR A 57 -14.27 -9.56 -1.78
CA THR A 57 -13.07 -9.48 -2.63
C THR A 57 -12.00 -10.48 -2.18
N PHE A 58 -11.15 -10.91 -3.11
CA PHE A 58 -10.08 -11.84 -2.79
C PHE A 58 -8.94 -11.14 -2.04
N MET A 59 -8.77 -11.52 -0.77
CA MET A 59 -7.76 -10.96 0.13
C MET A 59 -6.87 -12.06 0.71
N ARG A 60 -5.68 -11.67 1.17
CA ARG A 60 -4.80 -12.57 1.90
C ARG A 60 -5.18 -12.52 3.37
N LEU A 61 -5.74 -13.61 3.88
CA LEU A 61 -6.09 -13.72 5.30
C LEU A 61 -4.87 -14.14 6.13
N LYS A 62 -4.91 -13.81 7.43
CA LYS A 62 -3.90 -14.29 8.39
C LYS A 62 -3.92 -15.82 8.51
N GLU A 63 -5.10 -16.43 8.37
CA GLU A 63 -5.29 -17.87 8.33
C GLU A 63 -4.88 -18.47 6.97
N ASP A 64 -3.60 -18.77 6.86
CA ASP A 64 -3.00 -19.50 5.73
C ASP A 64 -2.64 -20.93 6.14
N HIS A 65 -3.66 -21.73 6.50
CA HIS A 65 -3.49 -23.15 6.90
C HIS A 65 -2.66 -23.95 5.88
N MET A 66 -2.86 -23.66 4.59
CA MET A 66 -2.18 -24.34 3.49
C MET A 66 -0.78 -23.77 3.18
N ARG A 67 -0.42 -22.63 3.79
CA ARG A 67 0.84 -21.87 3.57
C ARG A 67 1.16 -21.62 2.09
N ASN A 68 0.14 -21.60 1.25
CA ASN A 68 0.27 -21.42 -0.19
C ASN A 68 -0.05 -19.97 -0.60
N GLY A 69 -0.39 -19.10 0.35
CA GLY A 69 -0.75 -17.71 0.09
C GLY A 69 -2.04 -17.56 -0.71
N GLN A 70 -2.93 -18.56 -0.67
CA GLN A 70 -4.21 -18.51 -1.37
C GLN A 70 -5.06 -17.35 -0.88
N LEU A 71 -5.56 -16.56 -1.83
CA LEU A 71 -6.52 -15.50 -1.54
C LEU A 71 -7.88 -16.14 -1.25
N LYS A 72 -8.58 -15.60 -0.26
CA LYS A 72 -9.92 -16.01 0.12
C LYS A 72 -10.87 -14.82 -0.03
N PRO A 73 -12.14 -15.04 -0.39
CA PRO A 73 -13.13 -13.97 -0.41
C PRO A 73 -13.33 -13.44 1.01
N ALA A 74 -13.22 -12.14 1.19
CA ALA A 74 -13.33 -11.46 2.48
C ALA A 74 -13.70 -9.99 2.31
N TYR A 75 -14.03 -9.37 3.44
CA TYR A 75 -14.29 -7.94 3.59
C TYR A 75 -13.19 -7.31 4.45
N ASN A 76 -12.72 -6.12 4.08
CA ASN A 76 -11.82 -5.35 4.93
C ASN A 76 -12.65 -4.46 5.87
N VAL A 77 -12.87 -4.94 7.10
CA VAL A 77 -13.64 -4.22 8.12
C VAL A 77 -12.73 -3.23 8.84
N GLN A 78 -13.15 -1.97 8.93
CA GLN A 78 -12.50 -0.96 9.75
C GLN A 78 -13.42 -0.49 10.87
N ILE A 79 -12.84 -0.29 12.04
CA ILE A 79 -13.56 0.05 13.26
C ILE A 79 -12.90 1.26 13.91
N GLY A 80 -13.72 2.26 14.23
CA GLY A 80 -13.36 3.43 15.01
C GLY A 80 -13.85 3.24 16.43
N VAL A 81 -12.97 3.42 17.41
CA VAL A 81 -13.31 3.30 18.82
C VAL A 81 -12.89 4.58 19.54
N ASN A 82 -13.79 5.14 20.34
CA ASN A 82 -13.51 6.28 21.20
C ASN A 82 -14.11 6.03 22.59
N SER A 83 -13.31 6.21 23.64
CA SER A 83 -13.72 5.98 25.03
C SER A 83 -14.43 4.63 25.23
N GLU A 84 -13.90 3.55 24.65
CA GLU A 84 -14.45 2.19 24.70
C GLU A 84 -15.74 1.94 23.89
N TYR A 85 -16.31 2.97 23.27
CA TYR A 85 -17.46 2.84 22.38
C TYR A 85 -17.02 2.73 20.93
N ILE A 86 -17.61 1.80 20.18
CA ILE A 86 -17.49 1.78 18.73
C ILE A 86 -18.25 2.99 18.17
N THR A 87 -17.52 3.92 17.57
CA THR A 87 -18.07 5.15 16.98
C THR A 87 -18.27 5.04 15.47
N GLY A 88 -17.74 4.00 14.83
CA GLY A 88 -18.13 3.65 13.48
C GLY A 88 -17.50 2.35 13.00
N ILE A 89 -18.15 1.77 12.00
CA ILE A 89 -17.76 0.52 11.34
C ILE A 89 -17.95 0.75 9.85
N GLU A 90 -16.97 0.34 9.05
CA GLU A 90 -17.04 0.44 7.60
C GLU A 90 -16.42 -0.77 6.92
N LEU A 91 -16.96 -1.12 5.75
CA LEU A 91 -16.43 -2.19 4.90
C LEU A 91 -15.72 -1.57 3.70
N PHE A 92 -14.51 -2.06 3.43
CA PHE A 92 -13.71 -1.66 2.29
C PHE A 92 -13.38 -2.85 1.40
N PHE A 93 -13.29 -2.55 0.10
CA PHE A 93 -12.83 -3.51 -0.91
C PHE A 93 -11.31 -3.47 -1.10
N ASP A 94 -10.65 -2.40 -0.62
CA ASP A 94 -9.20 -2.31 -0.62
C ASP A 94 -8.59 -3.35 0.32
N ARG A 95 -7.64 -4.12 -0.22
CA ARG A 95 -6.93 -5.17 0.53
C ARG A 95 -5.92 -4.61 1.54
N ASN A 96 -5.62 -3.32 1.47
CA ASN A 96 -4.63 -2.65 2.28
C ASN A 96 -5.30 -1.48 3.01
N ASP A 97 -5.01 -1.37 4.30
CA ASP A 97 -5.61 -0.39 5.22
C ASP A 97 -5.19 1.05 4.89
N VAL A 98 -4.06 1.24 4.21
CA VAL A 98 -3.58 2.58 3.78
C VAL A 98 -4.69 3.42 3.15
N ARG A 99 -5.48 2.84 2.24
CA ARG A 99 -6.48 3.59 1.45
C ARG A 99 -7.81 3.77 2.18
N THR A 100 -8.03 3.07 3.30
CA THR A 100 -9.31 3.06 3.99
C THR A 100 -9.44 4.22 4.99
N LEU A 101 -8.32 4.77 5.48
CA LEU A 101 -8.32 5.80 6.53
C LEU A 101 -9.09 7.06 6.13
N GLN A 102 -8.75 7.69 5.00
CA GLN A 102 -9.36 8.98 4.63
C GLN A 102 -10.87 8.83 4.35
N PRO A 103 -11.32 7.84 3.55
CA PRO A 103 -12.75 7.59 3.39
C PRO A 103 -13.45 7.30 4.72
N PHE A 104 -12.82 6.52 5.61
CA PHE A 104 -13.37 6.19 6.92
C PHE A 104 -13.56 7.43 7.80
N LEU A 105 -12.53 8.28 7.90
CA LEU A 105 -12.59 9.52 8.68
C LEU A 105 -13.62 10.51 8.11
N LYS A 106 -13.72 10.63 6.78
CA LYS A 106 -14.75 11.47 6.14
C LYS A 106 -16.16 11.00 6.47
N LYS A 107 -16.38 9.68 6.45
CA LYS A 107 -17.69 9.11 6.79
C LYS A 107 -18.02 9.28 8.27
N LEU A 108 -17.05 9.11 9.16
CA LEU A 108 -17.21 9.44 10.58
C LEU A 108 -17.56 10.93 10.79
N GLU A 109 -16.86 11.84 10.11
CA GLU A 109 -17.16 13.28 10.19
C GLU A 109 -18.57 13.60 9.69
N GLN A 110 -19.01 12.97 8.59
CA GLN A 110 -20.37 13.10 8.09
C GLN A 110 -21.42 12.57 9.06
N PHE A 111 -21.17 11.44 9.73
CA PHE A 111 -22.14 10.90 10.70
C PHE A 111 -22.18 11.68 12.00
N HIS A 112 -21.02 12.03 12.55
CA HIS A 112 -20.91 12.71 13.84
C HIS A 112 -21.08 14.22 13.75
N GLN A 113 -21.07 14.78 12.53
CA GLN A 113 -21.09 16.22 12.25
C GLN A 113 -19.94 16.98 12.94
N VAL A 114 -18.91 16.24 13.37
CA VAL A 114 -17.74 16.72 14.10
C VAL A 114 -16.54 15.87 13.68
N ARG A 115 -15.37 16.50 13.60
CA ARG A 115 -14.11 15.83 13.28
C ARG A 115 -13.36 15.46 14.56
N TYR A 116 -12.77 14.27 14.58
CA TYR A 116 -11.87 13.85 15.66
C TYR A 116 -10.53 14.59 15.59
N GLU A 117 -10.10 15.18 16.69
CA GLU A 117 -8.85 15.95 16.77
C GLU A 117 -7.61 15.05 16.71
N GLU A 118 -7.61 13.92 17.42
CA GLU A 118 -6.49 12.99 17.50
C GLU A 118 -6.81 11.69 16.76
N VAL A 119 -5.99 11.31 15.79
CA VAL A 119 -6.16 10.07 15.03
C VAL A 119 -5.03 9.09 15.36
N VAL A 120 -5.40 7.97 15.97
CA VAL A 120 -4.48 6.90 16.37
C VAL A 120 -4.72 5.68 15.51
N ALA A 121 -3.70 5.26 14.76
CA ALA A 121 -3.79 4.10 13.88
C ALA A 121 -2.52 3.24 13.92
N ASP A 122 -2.64 2.01 13.44
CA ASP A 122 -1.52 1.09 13.38
C ASP A 122 -0.57 1.41 12.21
N ALA A 123 0.43 0.54 12.03
CA ALA A 123 1.43 0.67 10.97
C ALA A 123 0.89 0.45 9.55
N GLY A 124 -0.23 -0.28 9.40
CA GLY A 124 -0.87 -0.52 8.11
C GLY A 124 -1.41 0.75 7.46
N TYR A 125 -1.61 1.81 8.24
CA TYR A 125 -2.10 3.10 7.79
C TYR A 125 -1.01 4.11 7.39
N GLU A 126 0.28 3.78 7.53
CA GLU A 126 1.36 4.70 7.18
C GLU A 126 1.43 4.93 5.66
N SER A 127 1.15 6.16 5.23
CA SER A 127 1.37 6.63 3.87
C SER A 127 1.59 8.14 3.85
N LEU A 128 2.16 8.65 2.74
CA LEU A 128 2.31 10.09 2.57
C LEU A 128 0.92 10.73 2.47
N GLU A 129 0.02 10.12 1.69
CA GLU A 129 -1.33 10.58 1.45
C GLU A 129 -2.11 10.75 2.76
N ASN A 130 -1.99 9.79 3.70
CA ASN A 130 -2.65 9.89 5.01
C ASN A 130 -2.04 10.96 5.90
N TYR A 131 -0.72 11.16 5.83
CA TYR A 131 -0.08 12.24 6.57
C TYR A 131 -0.49 13.62 6.06
N LEU A 132 -0.49 13.81 4.74
CA LEU A 132 -0.93 15.06 4.10
C LEU A 132 -2.41 15.33 4.40
N TYR A 133 -3.25 14.30 4.33
CA TYR A 133 -4.66 14.40 4.69
C TYR A 133 -4.87 14.90 6.12
N LEU A 134 -4.29 14.23 7.12
CA LEU A 134 -4.45 14.60 8.53
C LEU A 134 -3.92 16.01 8.83
N ASP A 135 -2.81 16.38 8.19
CA ASP A 135 -2.24 17.72 8.29
C ASP A 135 -3.18 18.79 7.71
N SER A 136 -3.74 18.53 6.51
CA SER A 136 -4.68 19.43 5.83
C SER A 136 -6.01 19.59 6.58
N THR A 137 -6.44 18.57 7.32
CA THR A 137 -7.68 18.59 8.11
C THR A 137 -7.49 19.07 9.54
N GLY A 138 -6.25 19.40 9.94
CA GLY A 138 -5.91 19.85 11.30
C GLY A 138 -5.96 18.75 12.36
N GLN A 139 -5.90 17.48 11.95
CA GLN A 139 -5.95 16.33 12.84
C GLN A 139 -4.55 15.89 13.26
N ILE A 140 -4.34 15.68 14.56
CA ILE A 140 -3.06 15.25 15.11
C ILE A 140 -2.83 13.77 14.79
N CYS A 141 -1.74 13.51 14.08
CA CYS A 141 -1.38 12.17 13.63
C CYS A 141 -0.60 11.38 14.70
N TYR A 142 -1.16 10.25 15.12
CA TYR A 142 -0.53 9.23 15.96
C TYR A 142 -0.40 7.87 15.22
N ILE A 143 -0.22 7.90 13.90
CA ILE A 143 0.00 6.68 13.09
C ILE A 143 1.40 6.13 13.39
N LYS A 144 1.47 4.85 13.80
CA LYS A 144 2.74 4.17 14.09
C LYS A 144 3.53 3.95 12.79
N PRO A 145 4.83 4.31 12.72
CA PRO A 145 5.62 4.04 11.52
C PRO A 145 5.78 2.53 11.23
N THR A 146 5.72 2.11 9.96
CA THR A 146 5.77 0.69 9.56
C THR A 146 7.01 -0.04 10.06
N ASN A 147 8.17 0.61 9.97
CA ASN A 147 9.45 0.03 10.39
C ASN A 147 9.74 0.20 11.89
N TYR A 148 8.81 0.73 12.70
CA TYR A 148 9.06 1.09 14.10
C TYR A 148 9.62 -0.08 14.94
N GLU A 149 9.02 -1.27 14.82
CA GLU A 149 9.51 -2.46 15.51
C GLU A 149 10.76 -3.05 14.85
N GLN A 150 10.77 -3.08 13.51
CA GLN A 150 11.88 -3.63 12.74
C GLN A 150 13.20 -2.90 13.04
N ARG A 151 13.15 -1.56 13.21
CA ARG A 151 14.27 -0.69 13.56
C ARG A 151 14.99 -1.12 14.85
N ARG A 152 14.31 -1.78 15.78
CA ARG A 152 14.90 -2.26 17.03
C ARG A 152 15.73 -3.53 16.83
N SER A 153 15.47 -4.30 15.77
CA SER A 153 16.15 -5.56 15.52
C SER A 153 17.61 -5.38 15.08
N LYS A 154 18.50 -6.27 15.54
CA LYS A 154 19.91 -6.29 15.10
C LYS A 154 20.03 -6.48 13.59
N LYS A 155 19.13 -7.27 12.98
CA LYS A 155 19.10 -7.51 11.52
C LYS A 155 18.82 -6.23 10.73
N PHE A 156 17.95 -5.36 11.22
CA PHE A 156 17.68 -4.07 10.57
C PHE A 156 18.87 -3.13 10.66
N LYS A 157 19.46 -3.00 11.86
CA LYS A 157 20.62 -2.13 12.10
C LYS A 157 21.86 -2.53 11.29
N LYS A 158 22.02 -3.82 10.96
CA LYS A 158 23.10 -4.32 10.10
C LYS A 158 22.91 -4.02 8.60
N GLN A 159 21.75 -3.53 8.17
CA GLN A 159 21.51 -3.23 6.75
C GLN A 159 22.15 -1.89 6.37
N VAL A 160 23.46 -1.94 6.06
CA VAL A 160 24.28 -0.77 5.68
C VAL A 160 23.77 0.00 4.46
N GLY A 161 22.94 -0.63 3.61
CA GLY A 161 22.37 -0.01 2.43
C GLY A 161 21.11 0.83 2.66
N ARG A 162 20.53 0.83 3.87
CA ARG A 162 19.34 1.61 4.21
C ARG A 162 19.70 3.03 4.59
N VAL A 163 18.95 4.00 4.07
CA VAL A 163 19.12 5.41 4.41
C VAL A 163 18.86 5.68 5.89
N GLU A 164 17.96 4.92 6.54
CA GLU A 164 17.73 4.97 7.99
C GLU A 164 18.99 4.68 8.83
N ASN A 165 19.98 3.98 8.26
CA ASN A 165 21.20 3.57 8.93
C ASN A 165 22.43 4.35 8.42
N MET A 166 22.22 5.40 7.62
CA MET A 166 23.29 6.29 7.16
C MET A 166 23.27 7.56 8.01
N GLU A 167 24.46 8.11 8.20
CA GLU A 167 24.61 9.44 8.78
C GLU A 167 24.29 10.48 7.70
N TYR A 168 23.60 11.54 8.11
CA TYR A 168 23.27 12.67 7.25
C TYR A 168 24.02 13.89 7.75
N ASP A 169 24.83 14.47 6.86
CA ASP A 169 25.58 15.70 7.08
C ASP A 169 24.73 16.87 6.59
N GLN A 170 24.33 17.73 7.52
CA GLN A 170 23.47 18.88 7.24
C GLN A 170 24.22 20.03 6.56
N GLU A 171 25.53 20.16 6.80
CA GLU A 171 26.33 21.26 6.25
C GLU A 171 26.59 21.04 4.76
N GLU A 172 26.90 19.80 4.40
CA GLU A 172 27.24 19.40 3.02
C GLU A 172 26.06 18.83 2.22
N ASP A 173 24.86 18.77 2.81
CA ASP A 173 23.64 18.12 2.25
C ASP A 173 23.96 16.76 1.58
N CYS A 174 24.52 15.85 2.39
CA CYS A 174 24.94 14.54 1.89
C CYS A 174 24.73 13.41 2.89
N PHE A 175 24.57 12.19 2.38
CA PHE A 175 24.59 10.99 3.20
C PHE A 175 25.96 10.34 3.20
N ILE A 176 26.40 9.87 4.37
CA ILE A 176 27.65 9.13 4.53
C ILE A 176 27.32 7.63 4.58
N CYS A 177 27.84 6.88 3.62
CA CYS A 177 27.66 5.42 3.61
C CYS A 177 28.56 4.71 4.64
N ALA A 178 28.33 3.42 4.89
CA ALA A 178 29.11 2.62 5.84
C ALA A 178 30.62 2.45 5.52
N GLN A 179 31.09 2.98 4.39
CA GLN A 179 32.52 3.03 4.02
C GLN A 179 33.07 4.47 4.07
N GLY A 180 32.32 5.42 4.63
CA GLY A 180 32.71 6.83 4.72
C GLY A 180 32.60 7.61 3.40
N ARG A 181 32.08 7.00 2.32
CA ARG A 181 31.87 7.71 1.04
C ARG A 181 30.60 8.55 1.10
N ARG A 182 30.67 9.77 0.55
CA ARG A 182 29.56 10.72 0.51
C ARG A 182 28.64 10.49 -0.69
N LEU A 183 27.34 10.66 -0.44
CA LEU A 183 26.27 10.65 -1.43
C LEU A 183 25.69 12.06 -1.49
N PHE A 184 26.09 12.83 -2.51
CA PHE A 184 25.64 14.21 -2.69
C PHE A 184 24.28 14.28 -3.38
N LEU A 185 23.53 15.35 -3.09
CA LEU A 185 22.31 15.68 -3.81
C LEU A 185 22.61 15.87 -5.31
N ARG A 186 21.89 15.13 -6.17
CA ARG A 186 22.01 15.24 -7.63
C ARG A 186 20.87 16.01 -8.25
N ARG A 187 19.66 15.78 -7.74
CA ARG A 187 18.45 16.44 -8.21
C ARG A 187 17.40 16.42 -7.12
N GLU A 188 16.51 17.38 -7.16
CA GLU A 188 15.31 17.45 -6.35
C GLU A 188 14.14 17.86 -7.24
N CYS A 189 13.02 17.17 -7.08
CA CYS A 189 11.77 17.48 -7.76
C CYS A 189 10.74 17.79 -6.68
N THR A 190 10.07 18.92 -6.82
CA THR A 190 8.92 19.27 -6.00
C THR A 190 7.70 19.38 -6.89
N GLU A 191 6.63 18.72 -6.49
CA GLU A 191 5.33 18.72 -7.17
C GLU A 191 4.22 19.05 -6.18
N VAL A 192 3.08 19.51 -6.69
CA VAL A 192 1.90 19.76 -5.87
C VAL A 192 1.04 18.49 -5.86
N GLN A 193 0.77 17.95 -4.67
CA GLN A 193 -0.19 16.87 -4.46
C GLN A 193 -1.22 17.35 -3.44
N ASP A 194 -2.52 17.32 -3.80
CA ASP A 194 -3.63 17.74 -2.95
C ASP A 194 -3.44 19.13 -2.30
N GLY A 195 -2.85 20.06 -3.04
CA GLY A 195 -2.58 21.43 -2.59
C GLY A 195 -1.36 21.59 -1.69
N GLN A 196 -0.61 20.51 -1.41
CA GLN A 196 0.62 20.51 -0.62
C GLN A 196 1.85 20.23 -1.48
N LEU A 197 2.99 20.82 -1.12
CA LEU A 197 4.27 20.57 -1.82
C LEU A 197 4.86 19.24 -1.37
N VAL A 198 5.09 18.35 -2.33
CA VAL A 198 5.72 17.05 -2.13
C VAL A 198 7.08 17.04 -2.83
N SER A 199 8.14 16.88 -2.05
CA SER A 199 9.52 16.87 -2.54
C SER A 199 10.14 15.48 -2.49
N THR A 200 10.84 15.13 -3.56
CA THR A 200 11.71 13.96 -3.63
C THR A 200 13.11 14.41 -4.03
N ALA A 201 14.11 13.96 -3.28
CA ALA A 201 15.51 14.26 -3.52
C ALA A 201 16.28 12.99 -3.86
N TRP A 202 17.18 13.06 -4.83
CA TRP A 202 18.01 11.94 -5.26
C TRP A 202 19.46 12.20 -4.88
N TYR A 203 19.99 11.36 -4.01
CA TYR A 203 21.38 11.40 -3.54
C TYR A 203 22.17 10.28 -4.21
N CYS A 204 23.37 10.58 -4.69
CA CYS A 204 24.18 9.61 -5.41
C CYS A 204 25.64 9.65 -4.96
N CYS A 205 26.21 8.46 -4.74
CA CYS A 205 27.63 8.30 -4.48
C CYS A 205 28.41 8.59 -5.77
N GLU A 206 29.57 9.23 -5.66
CA GLU A 206 30.40 9.49 -6.85
C GLU A 206 30.97 8.22 -7.46
N ASN A 207 31.50 7.33 -6.63
CA ASN A 207 32.08 6.07 -7.08
C ASN A 207 31.87 4.94 -6.04
N CYS A 208 31.35 3.80 -6.49
CA CYS A 208 31.18 2.57 -5.70
C CYS A 208 32.00 1.37 -6.22
N ASP A 209 32.95 1.60 -7.11
CA ASP A 209 33.84 0.59 -7.67
C ASP A 209 34.74 0.01 -6.57
N GLY A 210 34.97 -1.31 -6.67
CA GLY A 210 35.77 -2.07 -5.71
C GLY A 210 35.25 -2.06 -4.26
N CYS A 211 34.04 -1.58 -4.00
CA CYS A 211 33.53 -1.43 -2.63
C CYS A 211 33.23 -2.80 -2.00
N PRO A 212 33.83 -3.16 -0.84
CA PRO A 212 33.68 -4.49 -0.23
C PRO A 212 32.26 -4.75 0.29
N CYS A 213 31.50 -3.70 0.61
CA CYS A 213 30.12 -3.83 1.09
C CYS A 213 29.06 -3.67 -0.01
N ARG A 214 29.45 -3.64 -1.29
CA ARG A 214 28.54 -3.33 -2.41
C ARG A 214 27.31 -4.22 -2.45
N SER A 215 27.48 -5.54 -2.29
CA SER A 215 26.40 -6.53 -2.34
C SER A 215 25.31 -6.33 -1.27
N GLN A 216 25.68 -5.74 -0.13
CA GLN A 216 24.77 -5.44 0.98
C GLN A 216 24.24 -4.00 0.93
N CYS A 217 24.98 -3.10 0.26
CA CYS A 217 24.73 -1.66 0.27
C CYS A 217 23.91 -1.19 -0.95
N CYS A 218 24.19 -1.74 -2.13
CA CYS A 218 23.57 -1.35 -3.40
C CYS A 218 22.49 -2.35 -3.81
N ARG A 219 21.32 -1.84 -4.22
CA ARG A 219 20.25 -2.69 -4.79
C ARG A 219 20.41 -2.91 -6.30
N ALA A 220 21.13 -2.02 -6.99
CA ALA A 220 21.38 -2.14 -8.42
C ALA A 220 22.22 -3.38 -8.73
N LYS A 221 21.77 -4.21 -9.69
CA LYS A 221 22.48 -5.41 -10.14
C LYS A 221 23.73 -5.07 -10.95
N ASP A 222 23.69 -3.96 -11.68
CA ASP A 222 24.80 -3.47 -12.47
C ASP A 222 25.95 -3.03 -11.54
N PRO A 223 27.16 -3.62 -11.65
CA PRO A 223 28.30 -3.30 -10.79
C PRO A 223 28.87 -1.90 -11.03
N THR A 224 28.61 -1.30 -12.19
CA THR A 224 29.13 0.03 -12.56
C THR A 224 28.29 1.17 -11.98
N LYS A 225 27.02 0.89 -11.63
CA LYS A 225 26.13 1.92 -11.11
C LYS A 225 26.48 2.26 -9.66
N PRO A 226 26.75 3.52 -9.31
CA PRO A 226 26.95 3.89 -7.93
C PRO A 226 25.66 3.76 -7.13
N LYS A 227 25.78 3.84 -5.80
CA LYS A 227 24.63 3.86 -4.93
C LYS A 227 23.82 5.14 -5.13
N GLU A 228 22.55 4.97 -5.40
CA GLU A 228 21.56 6.04 -5.46
C GLU A 228 20.49 5.83 -4.40
N ILE A 229 20.02 6.93 -3.79
CA ILE A 229 18.93 6.97 -2.83
C ILE A 229 17.92 8.00 -3.30
N ALA A 230 16.68 7.56 -3.52
CA ALA A 230 15.54 8.47 -3.66
C ALA A 230 14.91 8.67 -2.26
N LEU A 231 15.00 9.88 -1.73
CA LEU A 231 14.45 10.30 -0.45
C LEU A 231 13.19 11.13 -0.70
N LYS A 232 12.03 10.58 -0.35
CA LYS A 232 10.77 11.34 -0.33
C LYS A 232 10.79 12.30 0.89
N LYS A 233 11.42 13.46 0.78
CA LYS A 233 11.69 14.41 1.88
C LYS A 233 10.43 14.70 2.70
N THR A 234 9.33 15.08 2.04
CA THR A 234 8.04 15.35 2.70
C THR A 234 7.51 14.15 3.49
N PHE A 235 7.65 12.92 2.97
CA PHE A 235 7.24 11.72 3.72
C PHE A 235 8.08 11.52 4.97
N TRP A 236 9.39 11.76 4.89
CA TRP A 236 10.29 11.62 6.03
C TRP A 236 10.05 12.67 7.10
N GLU A 237 9.78 13.91 6.70
CA GLU A 237 9.37 15.00 7.59
C GLU A 237 8.08 14.64 8.33
N LYS A 238 7.01 14.31 7.60
CA LYS A 238 5.74 13.91 8.21
C LYS A 238 5.87 12.67 9.10
N ARG A 239 6.67 11.69 8.69
CA ARG A 239 6.99 10.51 9.50
C ARG A 239 7.74 10.88 10.77
N ALA A 240 8.66 11.84 10.72
CA ALA A 240 9.40 12.31 11.90
C ALA A 240 8.43 12.96 12.91
N THR A 241 7.55 13.84 12.46
CA THR A 241 6.48 14.42 13.29
C THR A 241 5.58 13.35 13.90
N ALA A 242 5.09 12.39 13.10
CA ALA A 242 4.30 11.28 13.62
C ALA A 242 5.08 10.44 14.65
N THR A 243 6.38 10.23 14.43
CA THR A 243 7.26 9.51 15.36
C THR A 243 7.43 10.26 16.69
N GLU A 244 7.61 11.57 16.63
CA GLU A 244 7.67 12.43 17.82
C GLU A 244 6.37 12.36 18.61
N ASN A 245 5.22 12.57 17.94
CA ASN A 245 3.89 12.52 18.54
C ASN A 245 3.67 11.22 19.32
N ILE A 246 3.95 10.06 18.72
CA ILE A 246 3.74 8.76 19.39
C ILE A 246 4.69 8.50 20.57
N THR A 247 5.80 9.25 20.68
CA THR A 247 6.76 9.12 21.79
C THR A 247 6.46 10.04 22.97
N THR A 248 5.59 11.03 22.80
CA THR A 248 5.09 11.85 23.92
C THR A 248 4.31 11.01 24.94
N PRO A 249 4.17 11.46 26.21
CA PRO A 249 3.32 10.78 27.20
C PRO A 249 1.88 10.56 26.70
N ARG A 250 1.30 11.57 26.03
CA ARG A 250 -0.03 11.48 25.39
C ARG A 250 -0.05 10.41 24.31
N GLY A 251 0.91 10.42 23.39
CA GLY A 251 1.00 9.43 22.31
C GLY A 251 1.25 8.00 22.79
N ILE A 252 2.01 7.81 23.88
CA ILE A 252 2.18 6.51 24.52
C ILE A 252 0.84 6.02 25.09
N HIS A 253 0.14 6.88 25.84
CA HIS A 253 -1.17 6.56 26.40
C HIS A 253 -2.19 6.20 25.31
N LEU A 254 -2.31 7.03 24.27
CA LEU A 254 -3.22 6.80 23.15
C LEU A 254 -2.95 5.48 22.42
N ARG A 255 -1.67 5.13 22.21
CA ARG A 255 -1.32 3.83 21.59
C ARG A 255 -1.67 2.63 22.47
N LEU A 256 -1.50 2.74 23.79
CA LEU A 256 -1.93 1.72 24.74
C LEU A 256 -3.46 1.55 24.70
N CYS A 257 -4.20 2.66 24.78
CA CYS A 257 -5.66 2.66 24.67
C CYS A 257 -6.14 2.04 23.35
N ARG A 258 -5.53 2.41 22.22
CA ARG A 258 -5.85 1.81 20.92
C ARG A 258 -5.66 0.30 20.91
N SER A 259 -4.59 -0.22 21.53
CA SER A 259 -4.40 -1.67 21.64
C SER A 259 -5.49 -2.35 22.43
N ILE A 260 -5.85 -1.80 23.59
CA ILE A 260 -6.87 -2.39 24.45
C ILE A 260 -8.25 -2.32 23.76
N GLN A 261 -8.62 -1.14 23.27
CA GLN A 261 -9.96 -0.85 22.78
C GLN A 261 -10.23 -1.49 21.41
N ALA A 262 -9.32 -1.32 20.45
CA ALA A 262 -9.55 -1.85 19.11
C ALA A 262 -9.46 -3.38 19.08
N GLU A 263 -8.46 -3.98 19.76
CA GLU A 263 -8.35 -5.44 19.79
C GLU A 263 -9.49 -6.09 20.57
N GLY A 264 -9.95 -5.43 21.65
CA GLY A 264 -11.16 -5.84 22.36
C GLY A 264 -12.40 -5.83 21.47
N ALA A 265 -12.59 -4.78 20.66
CA ALA A 265 -13.71 -4.70 19.72
C ALA A 265 -13.64 -5.81 18.65
N PHE A 266 -12.46 -6.07 18.08
CA PHE A 266 -12.27 -7.15 17.10
C PHE A 266 -12.43 -8.55 17.71
N ALA A 267 -12.20 -8.74 19.01
CA ALA A 267 -12.36 -10.04 19.66
C ALA A 267 -13.82 -10.42 19.95
N LEU A 268 -14.74 -9.44 19.93
CA LEU A 268 -16.17 -9.62 20.19
C LEU A 268 -17.02 -9.79 18.92
N LEU A 269 -16.42 -9.58 17.74
CA LEU A 269 -17.03 -9.70 16.42
C LEU A 269 -16.68 -11.06 15.78
#